data_AF-A0A5D0SZD9-F1
#
_entry.id   AF-A0A5D0SZD9-F1
#
_cell.length_a   1.000
_cell.length_b   1.000
_cell.length_c   1.000
_cell.angle_alpha   90.00
_cell.angle_beta   90.00
_cell.angle_gamma   90.00
#
_symmetry.space_group_name_H-M   'P 1'
#
loop_
_entity.id
_entity.type
_entity.pdbx_description
1 polymer ?
#
loop_
_entity_poly.entity_id
_entity_poly.type
_entity_poly.pdbx_seq_one_letter_code
_entity_poly.pdbx_strand_id
1 'polypeptide(L)'
;MRERRRLRMAALALVSLVLLGAVPLFFGFRTISRDPVFDTLDALDVPGWATAKTDDDVSGSRWCLIECRLRERTVTSERSPEETVQVYEQALRQDGWRPWKVAMCPAQQQEKGSYTCWRRDELTLDLWVREPACVPPPVDGEPAIVPSPDPSTDAQTCTGSLVSVKVRNAIDDERTRPLPSTDPSLTGDEPLPTLSGDPLGELTPSPS
;
A
#
# COMPACT_ATOMS: atom_id res chain seq x y z
N MET A 1 10.51 -48.70 -44.36
CA MET A 1 11.60 -47.78 -43.92
C MET A 1 11.33 -46.30 -44.20
N ARG A 2 10.97 -45.88 -45.42
CA ARG A 2 10.71 -44.45 -45.77
C ARG A 2 9.55 -43.81 -45.00
N GLU A 3 8.46 -44.53 -44.81
CA GLU A 3 7.24 -44.03 -44.16
C GLU A 3 7.45 -43.75 -42.66
N ARG A 4 8.13 -44.68 -41.96
CA ARG A 4 8.59 -44.50 -40.58
C ARG A 4 9.54 -43.31 -40.43
N ARG A 5 10.36 -43.02 -41.45
CA ARG A 5 11.27 -41.87 -41.47
C ARG A 5 10.50 -40.55 -41.68
N ARG A 6 9.48 -40.55 -42.55
CA ARG A 6 8.59 -39.40 -42.78
C ARG A 6 7.77 -39.05 -41.53
N LEU A 7 7.19 -40.06 -40.87
CA LEU A 7 6.45 -39.86 -39.62
C LEU A 7 7.34 -39.30 -38.50
N ARG A 8 8.58 -39.80 -38.36
CA ARG A 8 9.54 -39.26 -37.40
C ARG A 8 9.92 -37.81 -37.71
N MET A 9 10.14 -37.47 -38.99
CA MET A 9 10.44 -36.09 -39.40
C MET A 9 9.26 -35.15 -39.16
N ALA A 10 8.03 -35.59 -39.46
CA ALA A 10 6.83 -34.81 -39.20
C ALA A 10 6.60 -34.59 -37.70
N ALA A 11 6.81 -35.62 -36.87
CA ALA A 11 6.71 -35.51 -35.42
C ALA A 11 7.77 -34.54 -34.86
N LEU A 12 9.02 -34.64 -35.32
CA LEU A 12 10.09 -33.71 -34.92
C LEU A 12 9.78 -32.27 -35.35
N ALA A 13 9.32 -32.06 -36.58
CA ALA A 13 8.94 -30.73 -37.05
C ALA A 13 7.78 -30.14 -36.24
N LEU A 14 6.79 -30.95 -35.88
CA LEU A 14 5.68 -30.53 -35.03
C LEU A 14 6.17 -30.14 -33.62
N VAL A 15 7.01 -30.97 -33.00
CA VAL A 15 7.59 -30.69 -31.68
C VAL A 15 8.43 -29.40 -31.73
N SER A 16 9.24 -29.23 -32.77
CA SER A 16 10.02 -28.01 -32.96
C SER A 16 9.13 -26.77 -33.13
N LEU A 17 8.05 -26.85 -33.91
CA LEU A 17 7.07 -25.76 -34.04
C LEU A 17 6.38 -25.44 -32.72
N VAL A 18 5.99 -26.45 -31.95
CA VAL A 18 5.37 -26.25 -30.63
C VAL A 18 6.37 -25.60 -29.67
N LEU A 19 7.63 -26.06 -29.63
CA LEU A 19 8.65 -25.45 -28.77
C LEU A 19 8.97 -24.02 -29.19
N LEU A 20 9.13 -23.76 -30.49
CA LEU A 20 9.44 -22.42 -31.01
C LEU A 20 8.25 -21.46 -30.93
N GLY A 21 7.01 -21.94 -30.85
CA GLY A 21 5.82 -21.11 -30.69
C GLY A 21 5.42 -20.94 -29.23
N ALA A 22 5.18 -22.04 -28.52
CA ALA A 22 4.61 -22.03 -27.19
C ALA A 22 5.57 -21.45 -26.13
N VAL A 23 6.87 -21.70 -26.24
CA VAL A 23 7.86 -21.18 -25.28
C VAL A 23 7.94 -19.65 -25.32
N PRO A 24 8.21 -18.99 -26.46
CA PRO A 24 8.27 -17.54 -26.49
C PRO A 24 6.91 -16.88 -26.22
N LEU A 25 5.79 -17.52 -26.59
CA LEU A 25 4.47 -17.03 -26.19
C LEU A 25 4.30 -17.08 -24.68
N PHE A 26 4.60 -18.21 -24.03
CA PHE A 26 4.47 -18.35 -22.58
C PHE A 26 5.33 -17.33 -21.82
N PHE A 27 6.61 -17.20 -22.18
CA PHE A 27 7.50 -16.23 -21.55
C PHE A 27 7.12 -14.78 -21.89
N GLY A 28 6.73 -14.51 -23.15
CA GLY A 28 6.29 -13.20 -23.61
C GLY A 28 5.04 -12.69 -22.89
N PHE A 29 4.02 -13.55 -22.74
CA PHE A 29 2.83 -13.22 -21.95
C PHE A 29 3.19 -12.93 -20.50
N ARG A 30 4.07 -13.74 -19.88
CA ARG A 30 4.46 -13.55 -18.48
C ARG A 30 5.21 -12.23 -18.27
N THR A 31 6.07 -11.82 -19.21
CA THR A 31 6.78 -10.54 -19.15
C THR A 31 5.86 -9.33 -19.32
N ILE A 32 4.81 -9.43 -20.14
CA ILE A 32 3.84 -8.32 -20.34
C ILE A 32 2.96 -8.14 -19.10
N SER A 33 2.69 -9.23 -18.37
CA SER A 33 1.84 -9.20 -17.18
C SER A 33 2.56 -8.70 -15.91
N ARG A 34 3.89 -8.63 -15.90
CA ARG A 34 4.64 -8.16 -14.72
C ARG A 34 4.66 -6.63 -14.69
N ASP A 35 4.31 -6.04 -13.55
CA ASP A 35 4.36 -4.59 -13.40
C ASP A 35 5.80 -4.14 -13.10
N PRO A 36 6.38 -3.22 -13.89
CA PRO A 36 7.78 -2.81 -13.74
C PRO A 36 8.07 -2.14 -12.38
N VAL A 37 7.06 -1.64 -11.66
CA VAL A 37 7.25 -1.11 -10.31
C VAL A 37 7.74 -2.19 -9.36
N PHE A 38 7.26 -3.42 -9.48
CA PHE A 38 7.75 -4.52 -8.63
C PHE A 38 9.20 -4.88 -8.95
N ASP A 39 9.63 -4.77 -10.22
CA ASP A 39 11.03 -4.95 -10.57
C ASP A 39 11.90 -3.85 -9.92
N THR A 40 11.40 -2.60 -9.81
CA THR A 40 12.12 -1.53 -9.07
C THR A 40 12.15 -1.76 -7.56
N LEU A 41 11.10 -2.35 -6.98
CA LEU A 41 11.07 -2.72 -5.57
C LEU A 41 11.97 -3.92 -5.27
N ASP A 42 12.09 -4.86 -6.21
CA ASP A 42 13.02 -6.00 -6.15
C ASP A 42 14.48 -5.57 -6.27
N ALA A 43 14.74 -4.44 -6.93
CA ALA A 43 16.07 -3.85 -7.06
C ALA A 43 16.53 -3.06 -5.82
N LEU A 44 15.66 -2.87 -4.81
CA LEU A 44 16.06 -2.29 -3.54
C LEU A 44 17.09 -3.19 -2.86
N ASP A 45 18.21 -2.60 -2.42
CA ASP A 45 19.27 -3.33 -1.70
C ASP A 45 18.86 -3.62 -0.25
N VAL A 46 17.82 -4.43 -0.11
CA VAL A 46 17.34 -4.94 1.18
C VAL A 46 17.87 -6.36 1.40
N PRO A 47 18.39 -6.66 2.60
CA PRO A 47 18.95 -7.96 2.93
C PRO A 47 17.86 -9.02 2.95
N GLY A 48 18.21 -10.27 2.65
CA GLY A 48 17.25 -11.37 2.51
C GLY A 48 16.37 -11.63 3.75
N TRP A 49 16.83 -11.30 4.95
CA TRP A 49 16.02 -11.43 6.17
C TRP A 49 14.85 -10.45 6.21
N ALA A 50 14.95 -9.31 5.52
CA ALA A 50 13.90 -8.30 5.42
C ALA A 50 12.87 -8.64 4.32
N THR A 51 13.20 -9.61 3.45
CA THR A 51 12.42 -10.06 2.30
C THR A 51 12.15 -11.57 2.31
N ALA A 52 11.98 -12.14 3.50
CA ALA A 52 11.81 -13.58 3.68
C ALA A 52 10.60 -14.15 2.91
N LYS A 53 9.50 -13.39 2.85
CA LYS A 53 8.33 -13.72 2.02
C LYS A 53 7.71 -12.46 1.45
N THR A 54 7.49 -12.43 0.14
CA THR A 54 6.88 -11.31 -0.59
C THR A 54 5.55 -11.75 -1.21
N ASP A 55 4.54 -10.90 -1.09
CA ASP A 55 3.25 -11.04 -1.75
C ASP A 55 2.89 -9.72 -2.44
N ASP A 56 2.57 -9.79 -3.73
CA ASP A 56 2.34 -8.63 -4.59
C ASP A 56 0.90 -8.66 -5.10
N ASP A 57 0.19 -7.56 -4.90
CA ASP A 57 -1.17 -7.36 -5.39
C ASP A 57 -1.28 -6.10 -6.24
N VAL A 58 -2.13 -6.16 -7.26
CA VAL A 58 -2.40 -5.03 -8.16
C VAL A 58 -3.90 -4.86 -8.29
N SER A 59 -4.38 -3.70 -7.87
CA SER A 59 -5.77 -3.30 -8.00
C SER A 59 -5.91 -2.07 -8.92
N GLY A 60 -7.13 -1.82 -9.40
CA GLY A 60 -7.44 -0.70 -10.29
C GLY A 60 -6.98 -0.87 -11.74
N SER A 61 -7.00 0.22 -12.51
CA SER A 61 -6.76 0.24 -13.96
C SER A 61 -5.51 1.02 -14.34
N ARG A 62 -4.73 0.48 -15.29
CA ARG A 62 -3.57 1.18 -15.88
C ARG A 62 -3.97 2.47 -16.62
N TRP A 63 -5.21 2.51 -17.10
CA TRP A 63 -5.77 3.64 -17.85
C TRP A 63 -6.60 4.58 -16.97
N CYS A 64 -6.68 4.32 -15.65
CA CYS A 64 -7.47 5.13 -14.72
C CYS A 64 -8.94 5.32 -15.15
N LEU A 65 -9.58 4.27 -15.70
CA LEU A 65 -10.98 4.37 -16.18
C LEU A 65 -12.01 4.53 -15.04
N ILE A 66 -11.68 4.09 -13.82
CA ILE A 66 -12.50 4.24 -12.61
C ILE A 66 -11.55 4.55 -11.46
N GLU A 67 -10.79 3.54 -11.05
CA GLU A 67 -9.69 3.65 -10.09
C GLU A 67 -8.37 3.53 -10.85
N CYS A 68 -7.42 4.41 -10.55
CA CYS A 68 -6.07 4.26 -11.04
C CYS A 68 -5.40 3.05 -10.40
N ARG A 69 -4.38 2.52 -11.11
CA ARG A 69 -3.63 1.35 -10.65
C ARG A 69 -2.91 1.63 -9.33
N LEU A 70 -3.25 0.84 -8.31
CA LEU A 70 -2.58 0.75 -7.03
C LEU A 70 -1.78 -0.56 -6.99
N ARG A 71 -0.54 -0.48 -6.50
CA ARG A 71 0.32 -1.65 -6.32
C ARG A 71 0.64 -1.78 -4.86
N GLU A 72 0.38 -2.96 -4.32
CA GLU A 72 0.61 -3.25 -2.92
C GLU A 72 1.56 -4.43 -2.84
N ARG A 73 2.61 -4.28 -2.02
CA ARG A 73 3.53 -5.34 -1.69
C ARG A 73 3.50 -5.54 -0.19
N THR A 74 3.26 -6.76 0.23
CA THR A 74 3.38 -7.16 1.63
C THR A 74 4.60 -8.08 1.78
N VAL A 75 5.46 -7.77 2.72
CA VAL A 75 6.69 -8.52 2.98
C VAL A 75 6.77 -8.94 4.44
N THR A 76 7.08 -10.20 4.69
CA THR A 76 7.44 -10.68 6.02
C THR A 76 8.95 -10.57 6.22
N SER A 77 9.36 -9.91 7.30
CA SER A 77 10.74 -9.77 7.75
C SER A 77 10.95 -10.61 9.02
N GLU A 78 12.13 -11.20 9.13
CA GLU A 78 12.52 -12.03 10.29
C GLU A 78 12.93 -11.19 11.52
N ARG A 79 13.22 -9.90 11.33
CA ARG A 79 13.70 -9.00 12.41
C ARG A 79 12.64 -8.00 12.85
N SER A 80 12.94 -7.29 13.94
CA SER A 80 11.99 -6.35 14.56
C SER A 80 11.60 -5.22 13.60
N PRO A 81 10.45 -4.57 13.84
CA PRO A 81 10.03 -3.42 13.05
C PRO A 81 11.09 -2.31 12.99
N GLU A 82 11.76 -2.00 14.10
CA GLU A 82 12.73 -0.90 14.19
C GLU A 82 13.93 -1.11 13.27
N GLU A 83 14.47 -2.33 13.24
CA GLU A 83 15.59 -2.66 12.37
C GLU A 83 15.17 -2.73 10.90
N THR A 84 13.99 -3.30 10.64
CA THR A 84 13.43 -3.41 9.30
C THR A 84 13.19 -2.03 8.69
N VAL A 85 12.66 -1.07 9.46
CA VAL A 85 12.47 0.32 9.02
C VAL A 85 13.79 0.93 8.55
N GLN A 86 14.85 0.83 9.35
CA GLN A 86 16.13 1.47 9.03
C GLN A 86 16.67 1.02 7.68
N VAL A 87 16.59 -0.28 7.43
CA VAL A 87 17.08 -0.90 6.20
C VAL A 87 16.23 -0.52 4.99
N TYR A 88 14.91 -0.56 5.11
CA TYR A 88 14.02 -0.13 4.02
C TYR A 88 14.18 1.35 3.69
N GLU A 89 14.22 2.24 4.70
CA GLU A 89 14.42 3.66 4.45
C GLU A 89 15.80 3.96 3.86
N GLN A 90 16.84 3.23 4.25
CA GLN A 90 18.17 3.36 3.67
C GLN A 90 18.16 2.94 2.21
N ALA A 91 17.60 1.76 1.89
CA ALA A 91 17.51 1.26 0.53
C ALA A 91 16.71 2.21 -0.36
N LEU A 92 15.59 2.74 0.13
CA LEU A 92 14.79 3.74 -0.58
C LEU A 92 15.61 5.01 -0.90
N ARG A 93 16.35 5.55 0.07
CA ARG A 93 17.21 6.73 -0.16
C ARG A 93 18.29 6.46 -1.19
N GLN A 94 18.94 5.29 -1.13
CA GLN A 94 19.99 4.90 -2.07
C GLN A 94 19.44 4.73 -3.49
N ASP A 95 18.22 4.22 -3.61
CA ASP A 95 17.48 4.06 -4.86
C ASP A 95 16.81 5.38 -5.34
N GLY A 96 17.14 6.52 -4.73
CA GLY A 96 16.73 7.85 -5.17
C GLY A 96 15.35 8.31 -4.70
N TRP A 97 14.67 7.54 -3.86
CA TRP A 97 13.44 7.99 -3.21
C TRP A 97 13.73 9.08 -2.18
N ARG A 98 12.87 10.09 -2.15
CA ARG A 98 12.99 11.22 -1.22
C ARG A 98 11.88 11.15 -0.18
N PRO A 99 12.19 11.37 1.12
CA PRO A 99 11.16 11.51 2.14
C PRO A 99 10.20 12.65 1.76
N TRP A 100 8.91 12.37 1.80
CA TRP A 100 7.89 13.31 1.40
C TRP A 100 7.03 13.72 2.60
N LYS A 101 7.31 14.93 3.11
CA LYS A 101 6.54 15.53 4.21
C LYS A 101 5.30 16.20 3.63
N VAL A 102 4.15 15.56 3.77
CA VAL A 102 2.85 16.09 3.35
C VAL A 102 1.85 15.97 4.50
N ALA A 103 0.91 16.90 4.62
CA ALA A 103 -0.02 17.00 5.74
C ALA A 103 -0.86 15.72 5.95
N MET A 104 -1.18 15.02 4.86
CA MET A 104 -1.94 13.76 4.87
C MET A 104 -1.05 12.51 4.76
N CYS A 105 0.24 12.60 5.10
CA CYS A 105 1.01 11.40 5.41
C CYS A 105 0.49 10.90 6.77
N PRO A 106 -0.13 9.72 6.87
CA PRO A 106 -0.93 9.31 8.03
C PRO A 106 -0.04 9.09 9.28
N ALA A 107 0.26 10.19 9.98
CA ALA A 107 0.99 10.19 11.24
C ALA A 107 0.27 9.36 12.30
N GLN A 108 -1.06 9.22 12.22
CA GLN A 108 -1.87 8.42 13.14
C GLN A 108 -1.54 6.91 13.10
N GLN A 109 -0.95 6.42 12.01
CA GLN A 109 -0.54 5.01 11.92
C GLN A 109 0.79 4.73 12.65
N GLN A 110 1.47 5.77 13.15
CA GLN A 110 2.72 5.64 13.92
C GLN A 110 2.52 4.89 15.25
N GLU A 111 1.31 4.94 15.81
CA GLU A 111 0.98 4.23 17.05
C GLU A 111 0.95 2.70 16.89
N LYS A 112 0.86 2.20 15.64
CA LYS A 112 0.78 0.76 15.32
C LYS A 112 2.00 0.25 14.52
N GLY A 113 3.07 1.03 14.46
CA GLY A 113 4.27 0.74 13.67
C GLY A 113 4.83 2.00 12.99
N SER A 114 5.94 1.90 12.26
CA SER A 114 6.52 3.04 11.55
C SER A 114 5.85 3.24 10.19
N TYR A 115 5.26 4.42 9.98
CA TYR A 115 4.69 4.81 8.69
C TYR A 115 5.44 6.00 8.10
N THR A 116 5.94 5.86 6.87
CA THR A 116 6.65 6.91 6.14
C THR A 116 6.19 7.05 4.70
N CYS A 117 6.21 8.28 4.20
CA CYS A 117 5.82 8.61 2.83
C CYS A 117 7.04 9.03 2.01
N TRP A 118 7.09 8.59 0.76
CA TRP A 118 8.22 8.74 -0.14
C TRP A 118 7.75 9.14 -1.52
N ARG A 119 8.62 9.83 -2.25
CA ARG A 119 8.37 10.23 -3.63
C ARG A 119 9.61 10.06 -4.49
N ARG A 120 9.41 9.56 -5.70
CA ARG A 120 10.42 9.47 -6.75
C ARG A 120 9.76 9.67 -8.10
N ASP A 121 10.21 10.66 -8.85
CA ASP A 121 9.67 11.02 -10.17
C ASP A 121 8.14 11.15 -10.17
N GLU A 122 7.46 10.29 -10.93
CA GLU A 122 6.00 10.22 -11.08
C GLU A 122 5.31 9.28 -10.09
N LEU A 123 6.03 8.72 -9.12
CA LEU A 123 5.52 7.77 -8.14
C LEU A 123 5.53 8.32 -6.72
N THR A 124 4.51 7.95 -5.96
CA THR A 124 4.46 8.08 -4.50
C THR A 124 4.44 6.69 -3.88
N LEU A 125 5.12 6.55 -2.74
CA LEU A 125 5.27 5.30 -2.02
C LEU A 125 4.96 5.51 -0.55
N ASP A 126 4.07 4.69 -0.03
CA ASP A 126 3.79 4.60 1.40
C ASP A 126 4.44 3.33 1.94
N LEU A 127 5.31 3.50 2.94
CA LEU A 127 5.97 2.41 3.64
C LEU A 127 5.40 2.31 5.04
N TRP A 128 4.86 1.15 5.39
CA TRP A 128 4.37 0.85 6.72
C TRP A 128 4.99 -0.43 7.27
N VAL A 129 5.78 -0.31 8.33
CA VAL A 129 6.43 -1.44 8.99
C VAL A 129 5.84 -1.60 10.38
N ARG A 130 5.36 -2.79 10.71
CA ARG A 130 4.67 -3.08 11.97
C ARG A 130 4.98 -4.47 12.48
N GLU A 131 4.59 -4.75 13.71
CA GLU A 131 4.56 -6.12 14.23
C GLU A 131 3.54 -6.96 13.41
N PRO A 132 3.83 -8.24 13.15
CA PRO A 132 2.93 -9.10 12.40
C PRO A 132 1.71 -9.46 13.24
N ALA A 133 0.54 -9.57 12.59
CA ALA A 133 -0.67 -10.01 13.26
C ALA A 133 -0.58 -11.51 13.60
N CYS A 134 -0.83 -11.86 14.86
CA CYS A 134 -0.75 -13.25 15.34
C CYS A 134 -1.97 -14.12 15.05
N VAL A 135 -2.99 -13.53 14.44
CA VAL A 135 -4.13 -14.27 13.93
C VAL A 135 -3.98 -14.32 12.41
N PRO A 136 -3.95 -15.52 11.80
CA PRO A 136 -3.89 -15.63 10.35
C PRO A 136 -5.11 -14.93 9.73
N PRO A 137 -4.96 -14.25 8.57
CA PRO A 137 -6.09 -13.65 7.88
C PRO A 137 -7.10 -14.75 7.53
N PRO A 138 -8.42 -14.45 7.57
CA PRO A 138 -9.43 -15.41 7.14
C PRO A 138 -9.16 -15.78 5.66
N VAL A 139 -9.23 -17.08 5.37
CA VAL A 139 -9.16 -17.58 4.00
C VAL A 139 -10.40 -17.12 3.22
N ASP A 140 -10.20 -16.69 1.98
CA ASP A 140 -11.28 -16.18 1.12
C ASP A 140 -12.43 -17.20 1.00
N GLY A 141 -13.62 -16.84 1.50
CA GLY A 141 -14.88 -17.58 1.31
C GLY A 141 -15.49 -18.20 2.57
N GLU A 142 -14.75 -18.31 3.68
CA GLU A 142 -15.29 -18.80 4.95
C GLU A 142 -15.69 -17.59 5.83
N PRO A 143 -16.88 -17.56 6.46
CA PRO A 143 -17.20 -16.52 7.43
C PRO A 143 -16.12 -16.49 8.51
N ALA A 144 -15.57 -15.32 8.81
CA ALA A 144 -14.67 -15.14 9.94
C ALA A 144 -15.44 -15.45 11.24
N ILE A 145 -15.45 -16.73 11.64
CA ILE A 145 -15.85 -17.13 12.97
C ILE A 145 -14.74 -16.61 13.87
N VAL A 146 -14.90 -15.40 14.39
CA VAL A 146 -14.04 -14.85 15.42
C VAL A 146 -14.19 -15.79 16.62
N PRO A 147 -13.19 -16.64 16.97
CA PRO A 147 -13.27 -17.35 18.23
C PRO A 147 -13.27 -16.28 19.30
N SER A 148 -14.14 -16.40 20.31
CA SER A 148 -14.00 -15.56 21.51
C SER A 148 -12.55 -15.67 21.99
N PRO A 149 -11.89 -14.54 22.31
CA PRO A 149 -10.47 -14.56 22.64
C PRO A 149 -10.26 -15.49 23.82
N ASP A 150 -9.61 -16.61 23.56
CA ASP A 150 -9.12 -17.51 24.58
C ASP A 150 -7.91 -16.80 25.22
N PRO A 151 -7.90 -16.51 26.54
CA PRO A 151 -6.79 -15.81 27.21
C PRO A 151 -5.48 -16.61 27.18
N SER A 152 -5.52 -17.85 26.67
CA SER A 152 -4.37 -18.70 26.39
C SER A 152 -3.74 -18.43 25.01
N THR A 153 -4.36 -17.61 24.16
CA THR A 153 -3.84 -17.14 22.86
C THR A 153 -3.22 -15.73 22.96
N ASP A 154 -3.30 -15.11 24.13
CA ASP A 154 -2.53 -13.91 24.44
C ASP A 154 -1.05 -14.30 24.51
N ALA A 155 -0.28 -13.80 23.55
CA ALA A 155 1.19 -13.88 23.46
C ALA A 155 1.82 -15.19 22.96
N GLN A 156 1.37 -15.72 21.82
CA GLN A 156 2.40 -16.17 20.87
C GLN A 156 3.01 -14.93 20.23
N THR A 157 4.17 -14.50 20.72
CA THR A 157 4.94 -13.40 20.14
C THR A 157 5.32 -13.77 18.72
N CYS A 158 4.58 -13.23 17.75
CA CYS A 158 4.92 -13.39 16.35
C CYS A 158 6.23 -12.65 16.11
N THR A 159 7.29 -13.43 15.90
CA THR A 159 8.63 -12.89 15.74
C THR A 159 8.75 -12.26 14.36
N GLY A 160 9.47 -11.14 14.29
CA GLY A 160 9.74 -10.44 13.03
C GLY A 160 8.87 -9.21 12.84
N SER A 161 8.64 -8.85 11.59
CA SER A 161 7.85 -7.68 11.21
C SER A 161 7.14 -7.87 9.87
N LEU A 162 6.11 -7.06 9.67
CA LEU A 162 5.33 -7.02 8.45
C LEU A 162 5.52 -5.65 7.80
N VAL A 163 5.99 -5.65 6.57
CA VAL A 163 6.20 -4.47 5.74
C VAL A 163 5.08 -4.41 4.72
N SER A 164 4.37 -3.29 4.66
CA SER A 164 3.40 -2.99 3.60
C SER A 164 3.90 -1.79 2.81
N VAL A 165 4.14 -2.01 1.53
CA VAL A 165 4.55 -0.98 0.57
C VAL A 165 3.38 -0.73 -0.36
N LYS A 166 2.90 0.50 -0.45
CA LYS A 166 1.88 0.89 -1.45
C LYS A 166 2.48 1.90 -2.40
N VAL A 167 2.41 1.63 -3.70
CA VAL A 167 2.94 2.50 -4.74
C VAL A 167 1.82 2.98 -5.66
N ARG A 168 1.76 4.29 -5.88
CA ARG A 168 0.79 4.97 -6.74
C ARG A 168 1.51 5.88 -7.71
N ASN A 169 0.80 6.22 -8.80
CA ASN A 169 1.21 7.37 -9.59
C ASN A 169 0.88 8.65 -8.81
N ALA A 170 1.81 9.60 -8.79
CA ALA A 170 1.67 10.86 -8.08
C ALA A 170 0.41 11.63 -8.49
N ILE A 171 -0.01 11.55 -9.77
CA ILE A 171 -1.23 12.20 -10.26
C ILE A 171 -2.53 11.67 -9.63
N ASP A 172 -2.51 10.41 -9.19
CA ASP A 172 -3.63 9.77 -8.50
C ASP A 172 -3.61 10.02 -6.99
N ASP A 173 -2.43 10.35 -6.46
CA ASP A 173 -2.27 10.63 -5.05
C ASP A 173 -2.91 11.98 -4.70
N GLU A 174 -4.04 11.93 -3.99
CA GLU A 174 -4.82 13.10 -3.58
C GLU A 174 -3.98 14.12 -2.80
N ARG A 175 -2.92 13.67 -2.12
CA ARG A 175 -2.01 14.52 -1.34
C ARG A 175 -1.14 15.42 -2.23
N THR A 176 -1.09 15.16 -3.54
CA THR A 176 -0.44 16.03 -4.52
C THR A 176 -1.38 17.05 -5.14
N ARG A 177 -2.69 16.88 -4.98
CA ARG A 177 -3.68 17.82 -5.53
C ARG A 177 -3.63 19.13 -4.72
N PRO A 178 -3.90 20.28 -5.37
CA PRO A 178 -4.07 21.53 -4.64
C PRO A 178 -5.16 21.35 -3.58
N LEU A 179 -4.85 21.70 -2.33
CA LEU A 179 -5.88 21.80 -1.30
C LEU A 179 -6.91 22.85 -1.76
N PRO A 180 -8.22 22.58 -1.64
CA PRO A 180 -9.23 23.58 -1.95
C PRO A 180 -8.98 24.80 -1.05
N SER A 181 -8.70 25.96 -1.66
CA SER A 181 -8.64 27.22 -0.92
C SER A 181 -10.06 27.66 -0.62
N THR A 182 -10.61 27.25 0.52
CA THR A 182 -11.81 27.88 1.05
C THR A 182 -11.40 29.21 1.67
N ASP A 183 -11.96 30.31 1.15
CA ASP A 183 -11.82 31.63 1.76
C ASP A 183 -12.46 31.58 3.17
N PRO A 184 -11.69 31.80 4.25
CA PRO A 184 -12.24 31.74 5.61
C PRO A 184 -13.35 32.78 5.84
N SER A 185 -13.44 33.83 5.02
CA SER A 185 -14.56 34.79 5.08
C SER A 185 -15.90 34.22 4.59
N LEU A 186 -15.90 33.09 3.87
CA LEU A 186 -17.10 32.40 3.38
C LEU A 186 -17.53 31.23 4.29
N THR A 187 -16.69 30.87 5.26
CA THR A 187 -17.00 29.90 6.32
C THR A 187 -17.24 30.72 7.57
N GLY A 188 -18.47 31.20 7.74
CA GLY A 188 -18.82 32.11 8.84
C GLY A 188 -18.57 31.51 10.22
N ASP A 189 -17.40 31.73 10.78
CA ASP A 189 -17.13 31.68 12.21
C ASP A 189 -17.39 33.08 12.81
N GLU A 190 -18.61 33.61 12.62
CA GLU A 190 -19.09 34.63 13.56
C GLU A 190 -19.80 33.89 14.70
N PRO A 191 -19.24 33.87 15.93
CA PRO A 191 -20.00 33.41 17.07
C PRO A 191 -21.26 34.26 17.18
N LEU A 192 -22.43 33.60 17.19
CA LEU A 192 -23.73 34.23 17.45
C LEU A 192 -23.56 35.19 18.64
N PRO A 193 -23.89 36.49 18.50
CA PRO A 193 -23.80 37.41 19.62
C PRO A 193 -24.71 36.87 20.72
N THR A 194 -24.14 36.50 21.85
CA THR A 194 -24.90 36.20 23.05
C THR A 194 -25.60 37.50 23.43
N LEU A 195 -26.93 37.56 23.27
CA LEU A 195 -27.77 38.63 23.78
C LEU A 195 -27.70 38.62 25.31
N SER A 196 -26.64 39.20 25.87
CA SER A 196 -26.49 39.44 27.29
C SER A 196 -27.13 40.79 27.62
N GLY A 197 -28.45 40.78 27.70
CA GLY A 197 -29.24 41.94 28.10
C GLY A 197 -30.71 41.66 27.89
N ASP A 198 -31.39 41.23 28.95
CA ASP A 198 -32.86 41.22 29.02
C ASP A 198 -33.32 42.68 29.20
N PRO A 199 -33.94 43.31 28.19
CA PRO A 199 -34.33 44.72 28.25
C PRO A 199 -35.54 44.99 29.16
N LEU A 200 -36.01 44.01 29.93
CA LEU A 200 -37.17 44.15 30.83
C LEU A 200 -36.81 44.05 32.33
N GLY A 201 -35.52 44.08 32.68
CA GLY A 201 -35.04 43.80 34.04
C GLY A 201 -34.91 44.97 35.03
N GLU A 202 -35.14 46.23 34.65
CA GLU A 202 -35.06 47.34 35.61
C GLU A 202 -36.41 47.61 36.28
N LEU A 203 -36.55 47.09 37.50
CA LEU A 203 -37.61 47.40 38.44
C LEU A 203 -37.51 48.88 38.85
N THR A 204 -38.56 49.64 38.55
CA THR A 204 -38.76 51.03 38.98
C THR A 204 -38.61 51.15 40.51
N PRO A 205 -37.78 52.07 41.05
CA PRO A 205 -37.67 52.26 42.50
C PRO A 205 -38.95 52.88 43.07
N SER A 206 -39.43 52.34 44.20
CA SER A 206 -40.60 52.86 44.92
C SER A 206 -40.32 54.21 45.58
N PRO A 207 -41.29 55.14 45.57
CA PRO A 207 -41.15 56.45 46.19
C PRO A 207 -41.26 56.38 47.72
N SER A 208 -40.47 57.21 48.40
CA SER A 208 -40.58 57.53 49.84
C SER A 208 -41.72 58.47 50.16
#